data_AF-A0A819KBD2-F1
#
_entry.id   AF-A0A819KBD2-F1
#
_cell.length_a   1.000
_cell.length_b   1.000
_cell.length_c   1.000
_cell.angle_alpha   90.00
_cell.angle_beta   90.00
_cell.angle_gamma   90.00
#
_symmetry.space_group_name_H-M   'P 1'
#
loop_
_entity.id
_entity.type
_entity.pdbx_description
1 polymer ?
#
loop_
_entity_poly.entity_id
_entity_poly.type
_entity_poly.pdbx_seq_one_letter_code
_entity_poly.pdbx_strand_id
1 'polypeptide(L)'
;MSSLFFFFWYFLFIYNNITNAYCPDDEDLQRHQCICSLTKNYIQCSSLPNQCRTCYRYKAIIFDEKVNILPVEAFRFYDFFDDEKNFLFKIQFAQLNSLSSKSFSKMNINQGRTLEIKIIKYSSSVLPTKVFEDIIIQSKSQVNIQIFNVTSTILTIKQHALDGITFHRESRFRLLILHAKDTIQFESNAGSILLPSYSYMELYFANFLQVFLNEHSFNHIKQERSSELIINFDRFQYARLSHNSFYDFHQFDESRFHLSLLNFQSLTIEETQLENFNILSINSDSSAVFH
;
A
#
# COMPACT_ATOMS: atom_id res chain seq x y z
N MET A 1 -34.36 22.42 54.27
CA MET A 1 -33.86 22.63 52.90
C MET A 1 -34.42 21.52 52.03
N SER A 2 -35.25 21.90 51.05
CA SER A 2 -36.21 21.03 50.35
C SER A 2 -35.57 20.11 49.32
N SER A 3 -36.10 18.89 49.20
CA SER A 3 -35.75 17.86 48.20
C SER A 3 -35.62 18.39 46.76
N LEU A 4 -36.39 19.42 46.40
CA LEU A 4 -36.31 20.12 45.11
C LEU A 4 -34.92 20.70 44.80
N PHE A 5 -34.18 21.17 45.82
CA PHE A 5 -32.85 21.75 45.63
C PHE A 5 -31.80 20.68 45.31
N PHE A 6 -31.97 19.47 45.89
CA PHE A 6 -31.12 18.32 45.61
C PHE A 6 -31.37 17.77 44.20
N PHE A 7 -32.63 17.67 43.78
CA PHE A 7 -32.97 17.24 42.42
C PHE A 7 -32.45 18.23 41.36
N PHE A 8 -32.54 19.54 41.61
CA PHE A 8 -32.02 20.55 40.69
C PHE A 8 -30.49 20.48 40.55
N TRP A 9 -29.77 20.29 41.67
CA TRP A 9 -28.32 20.09 41.65
C TRP A 9 -27.90 18.80 40.95
N TYR A 10 -28.62 17.70 41.19
CA TYR A 10 -28.39 16.43 40.52
C TYR A 10 -28.63 16.52 39.01
N PHE A 11 -29.70 17.22 38.60
CA PHE A 11 -29.99 17.47 37.18
C PHE A 11 -28.93 18.35 36.53
N LEU A 12 -28.46 19.42 37.20
CA LEU A 12 -27.37 20.26 36.71
C LEU A 12 -26.05 19.50 36.62
N PHE A 13 -25.76 18.61 37.57
CA PHE A 13 -24.54 17.79 37.55
C PHE A 13 -24.58 16.75 36.43
N ILE A 14 -25.72 16.09 36.21
CA ILE A 14 -25.93 15.20 35.07
C ILE A 14 -25.89 15.97 33.76
N TYR A 15 -26.57 17.11 33.67
CA TYR A 15 -26.59 17.94 32.47
C TYR A 15 -25.19 18.42 32.11
N ASN A 16 -24.41 18.94 33.07
CA ASN A 16 -23.01 19.33 32.82
C ASN A 16 -22.13 18.14 32.42
N ASN A 17 -22.34 16.94 32.97
CA ASN A 17 -21.57 15.76 32.55
C ASN A 17 -21.99 15.26 31.16
N ILE A 18 -23.28 15.36 30.80
CA ILE A 18 -23.80 14.97 29.48
C ILE A 18 -23.39 15.99 28.41
N THR A 19 -23.45 17.30 28.70
CA THR A 19 -23.04 18.35 27.74
C THR A 19 -21.53 18.46 27.61
N ASN A 20 -20.75 18.08 28.64
CA ASN A 20 -19.29 17.97 28.51
C ASN A 20 -18.85 16.68 27.80
N ALA A 21 -19.71 15.66 27.72
CA ALA A 21 -19.50 14.41 26.97
C ALA A 21 -20.07 14.46 25.54
N TYR A 22 -20.31 15.65 24.99
CA TYR A 22 -20.76 15.80 23.61
C TYR A 22 -19.56 15.65 22.66
N CYS A 23 -19.42 14.47 22.06
CA CYS A 23 -18.72 14.36 20.77
C CYS A 23 -19.71 14.77 19.69
N PRO A 24 -19.33 15.68 18.77
CA PRO A 24 -20.19 16.00 17.63
C PRO A 24 -20.59 14.72 16.92
N ASP A 25 -21.86 14.64 16.52
CA ASP A 25 -22.48 13.46 15.92
C ASP A 25 -21.56 12.77 14.91
N ASP A 26 -21.50 11.43 14.95
CA ASP A 26 -20.60 10.60 14.13
C ASP A 26 -20.72 10.90 12.62
N GLU A 27 -21.85 11.45 12.14
CA GLU A 27 -22.03 11.91 10.76
C GLU A 27 -21.06 13.03 10.35
N ASP A 28 -20.71 13.93 11.27
CA ASP A 28 -19.77 15.00 10.96
C ASP A 28 -18.35 14.44 10.93
N LEU A 29 -17.97 13.57 11.87
CA LEU A 29 -16.63 12.95 11.95
C LEU A 29 -16.25 12.13 10.71
N GLN A 30 -17.22 11.55 9.99
CA GLN A 30 -16.97 10.86 8.71
C GLN A 30 -16.41 11.79 7.60
N ARG A 31 -16.62 13.11 7.70
CA ARG A 31 -16.11 14.11 6.74
C ARG A 31 -14.77 14.73 7.15
N HIS A 32 -14.32 14.47 8.37
CA HIS A 32 -13.15 15.13 8.93
C HIS A 32 -11.86 14.33 8.66
N GLN A 33 -10.73 15.03 8.72
CA GLN A 33 -9.39 14.47 8.57
C GLN A 33 -8.68 14.53 9.91
N CYS A 34 -8.01 13.44 10.30
CA CYS A 34 -7.19 13.43 11.50
C CYS A 34 -5.72 13.72 11.13
N ILE A 35 -5.23 14.90 11.51
CA ILE A 35 -3.82 15.27 11.32
C ILE A 35 -2.98 14.65 12.44
N CYS A 36 -1.93 13.93 12.05
CA CYS A 36 -1.05 13.21 12.96
C CYS A 36 0.42 13.57 12.75
N SER A 37 1.18 13.44 13.83
CA SER A 37 2.63 13.51 13.90
C SER A 37 3.21 12.19 14.40
N LEU A 38 4.48 11.92 14.11
CA LEU A 38 5.20 10.77 14.66
C LEU A 38 6.13 11.21 15.80
N THR A 39 5.57 11.28 17.01
CA THR A 39 6.32 11.63 18.22
C THR A 39 6.81 10.37 18.92
N LYS A 40 8.13 10.22 19.13
CA LYS A 40 8.73 9.05 19.81
C LYS A 40 8.36 7.69 19.19
N ASN A 41 8.26 7.60 17.86
CA ASN A 41 7.86 6.39 17.10
C ASN A 41 6.42 5.92 17.34
N TYR A 42 5.55 6.78 17.89
CA TYR A 42 4.11 6.51 17.97
C TYR A 42 3.35 7.57 17.19
N ILE A 43 2.26 7.16 16.54
CA ILE A 43 1.37 8.07 15.84
C ILE A 43 0.59 8.85 16.90
N GLN A 44 0.84 10.16 16.98
CA GLN A 44 0.13 11.08 17.84
C GLN A 44 -0.71 12.00 16.96
N CYS A 45 -2.01 12.05 17.19
CA CYS A 45 -2.88 12.91 16.40
C CYS A 45 -3.41 14.06 17.24
N SER A 46 -3.46 15.25 16.65
CA SER A 46 -4.04 16.42 17.33
C SER A 46 -5.53 16.15 17.58
N SER A 47 -5.92 16.15 18.85
CA SER A 47 -7.31 15.92 19.24
C SER A 47 -8.01 17.26 19.48
N LEU A 48 -9.20 17.39 18.90
CA LEU A 48 -10.34 18.11 19.49
C LEU A 48 -10.54 17.63 20.96
N PRO A 49 -11.25 18.38 21.83
CA PRO A 49 -11.17 18.24 23.30
C PRO A 49 -11.21 16.80 23.83
N ASN A 50 -10.48 16.60 24.93
CA ASN A 50 -10.07 15.34 25.59
C ASN A 50 -11.09 14.19 25.73
N GLN A 51 -12.37 14.39 25.40
CA GLN A 51 -13.43 13.40 25.52
C GLN A 51 -13.74 12.66 24.20
N CYS A 52 -13.24 13.11 23.04
CA CYS A 52 -13.42 12.46 21.73
C CYS A 52 -12.16 11.76 21.20
N ARG A 53 -11.44 11.12 22.11
CA ARG A 53 -10.18 10.44 21.80
C ARG A 53 -10.46 9.18 20.99
N THR A 54 -10.34 9.24 19.66
CA THR A 54 -9.62 8.25 18.85
C THR A 54 -9.76 8.56 17.35
N CYS A 55 -8.64 8.61 16.63
CA CYS A 55 -8.66 8.80 15.17
C CYS A 55 -9.19 7.61 14.37
N TYR A 56 -9.54 6.51 15.04
CA TYR A 56 -10.13 5.31 14.44
C TYR A 56 -11.51 5.56 13.81
N ARG A 57 -12.21 6.64 14.20
CA ARG A 57 -13.52 7.01 13.63
C ARG A 57 -13.44 7.80 12.32
N TYR A 58 -12.25 8.25 11.92
CA TYR A 58 -12.08 9.10 10.74
C TYR A 58 -11.79 8.22 9.52
N LYS A 59 -12.36 8.59 8.35
CA LYS A 59 -12.04 7.93 7.08
C LYS A 59 -10.61 8.23 6.59
N ALA A 60 -9.89 9.16 7.24
CA ALA A 60 -8.54 9.53 6.84
C ALA A 60 -7.60 9.94 8.01
N ILE A 61 -6.35 9.46 7.93
CA ILE A 61 -5.17 9.93 8.69
C ILE A 61 -4.24 10.67 7.75
N ILE A 62 -3.75 11.84 8.18
CA ILE A 62 -2.85 12.68 7.37
C ILE A 62 -1.63 13.11 8.19
N PHE A 63 -0.44 12.86 7.64
CA PHE A 63 0.83 13.37 8.12
C PHE A 63 1.27 14.50 7.18
N ASP A 64 0.98 15.75 7.55
CA ASP A 64 1.40 16.93 6.78
C ASP A 64 2.87 17.29 6.99
N GLU A 65 3.45 16.80 8.09
CA GLU A 65 4.86 16.96 8.38
C GLU A 65 5.74 15.96 7.61
N LYS A 66 7.05 16.23 7.63
CA LYS A 66 8.05 15.29 7.16
C LYS A 66 8.21 14.16 8.17
N VAL A 67 7.77 12.96 7.81
CA VAL A 67 8.00 11.74 8.59
C VAL A 67 9.39 11.18 8.27
N ASN A 68 10.29 11.18 9.25
CA ASN A 68 11.67 10.71 9.06
C ASN A 68 11.73 9.19 8.82
N ILE A 69 10.98 8.41 9.61
CA ILE A 69 10.89 6.96 9.47
C ILE A 69 9.52 6.49 9.97
N LEU A 70 8.85 5.64 9.20
CA LEU A 70 7.70 4.89 9.70
C LEU A 70 8.21 3.65 10.45
N PRO A 71 7.89 3.48 11.74
CA PRO A 71 8.41 2.38 12.55
C PRO A 71 7.75 1.03 12.19
N VAL A 72 8.36 -0.04 12.69
CA VAL A 72 7.81 -1.41 12.66
C VAL A 72 6.42 -1.41 13.30
N GLU A 73 5.48 -2.11 12.67
CA GLU A 73 4.10 -2.28 13.14
C GLU A 73 3.33 -0.97 13.38
N ALA A 74 3.66 0.11 12.65
CA ALA A 74 3.11 1.46 12.88
C ALA A 74 1.56 1.51 12.93
N PHE A 75 0.90 0.58 12.24
CA PHE A 75 -0.56 0.52 12.11
C PHE A 75 -1.22 -0.69 12.78
N ARG A 76 -0.49 -1.48 13.59
CA ARG A 76 -1.00 -2.76 14.15
C ARG A 76 -2.29 -2.64 14.98
N PHE A 77 -2.53 -1.49 15.60
CA PHE A 77 -3.69 -1.27 16.48
C PHE A 77 -4.79 -0.42 15.84
N TYR A 78 -4.76 -0.25 14.51
CA TYR A 78 -5.84 0.44 13.80
C TYR A 78 -6.91 -0.56 13.41
N ASP A 79 -8.03 -0.45 14.12
CA ASP A 79 -9.24 -1.20 13.86
C ASP A 79 -9.95 -0.59 12.64
N PHE A 80 -9.80 -1.24 11.48
CA PHE A 80 -10.54 -0.90 10.25
C PHE A 80 -11.97 -1.47 10.29
N PHE A 81 -12.69 -1.22 11.39
CA PHE A 81 -14.06 -1.69 11.63
C PHE A 81 -15.03 -0.50 11.59
N ASP A 82 -16.10 -0.57 10.78
CA ASP A 82 -17.50 -0.45 11.25
C ASP A 82 -18.53 -0.59 10.10
N ASP A 83 -19.73 -1.11 10.39
CA ASP A 83 -20.85 -1.67 9.58
C ASP A 83 -21.18 -1.26 8.12
N GLU A 84 -20.53 -0.27 7.51
CA GLU A 84 -20.85 0.16 6.13
C GLU A 84 -20.11 -0.63 5.04
N LYS A 85 -20.85 -1.33 4.17
CA LYS A 85 -20.28 -1.90 2.92
C LYS A 85 -19.62 -0.78 2.09
N ASN A 86 -18.40 -1.01 1.60
CA ASN A 86 -17.58 -0.08 0.79
C ASN A 86 -16.90 1.08 1.53
N PHE A 87 -16.63 0.96 2.82
CA PHE A 87 -15.81 1.95 3.52
C PHE A 87 -14.38 2.02 2.96
N LEU A 88 -13.95 3.25 2.69
CA LEU A 88 -12.60 3.61 2.29
C LEU A 88 -11.90 4.29 3.48
N PHE A 89 -10.77 3.73 3.91
CA PHE A 89 -9.86 4.34 4.85
C PHE A 89 -8.60 4.83 4.14
N LYS A 90 -8.19 6.07 4.42
CA LYS A 90 -7.03 6.69 3.78
C LYS A 90 -5.93 7.02 4.79
N ILE A 91 -4.69 6.71 4.47
CA ILE A 91 -3.50 7.19 5.17
C ILE A 91 -2.69 8.01 4.18
N GLN A 92 -2.37 9.26 4.50
CA GLN A 92 -1.60 10.14 3.62
C GLN A 92 -0.35 10.67 4.30
N PHE A 93 0.77 10.66 3.59
CA PHE A 93 2.02 11.29 3.99
C PHE A 93 2.39 12.37 2.98
N ALA A 94 2.53 13.62 3.42
CA ALA A 94 3.07 14.71 2.60
C ALA A 94 4.54 14.43 2.22
N GLN A 95 5.33 13.95 3.18
CA GLN A 95 6.67 13.43 2.91
C GLN A 95 7.01 12.28 3.87
N LEU A 96 7.47 11.16 3.31
CA LEU A 96 7.98 10.01 4.04
C LEU A 96 9.43 9.74 3.62
N ASN A 97 10.35 9.84 4.55
CA ASN A 97 11.77 9.68 4.26
C ASN A 97 12.22 8.22 4.20
N SER A 98 11.60 7.33 4.97
CA SER A 98 11.98 5.92 5.04
C SER A 98 10.85 5.08 5.65
N LEU A 99 10.78 3.82 5.22
CA LEU A 99 9.99 2.76 5.84
C LEU A 99 10.95 1.83 6.59
N SER A 100 10.55 1.38 7.78
CA SER A 100 11.19 0.24 8.43
C SER A 100 10.72 -1.07 7.79
N SER A 101 11.46 -2.16 7.97
CA SER A 101 10.88 -3.50 7.79
C SER A 101 9.64 -3.65 8.67
N LYS A 102 8.62 -4.34 8.16
CA LYS A 102 7.35 -4.62 8.81
C LYS A 102 6.58 -3.35 9.19
N SER A 103 6.77 -2.26 8.45
CA SER A 103 6.02 -1.01 8.70
C SER A 103 4.51 -1.24 8.61
N PHE A 104 4.08 -2.08 7.66
CA PHE A 104 2.71 -2.51 7.50
C PHE A 104 2.62 -3.97 7.90
N SER A 105 2.37 -4.22 9.18
CA SER A 105 2.32 -5.59 9.69
C SER A 105 1.08 -5.89 10.50
N LYS A 106 0.63 -7.16 10.48
CA LYS A 106 -0.52 -7.66 11.27
C LYS A 106 -1.79 -6.85 11.00
N MET A 107 -1.99 -6.49 9.75
CA MET A 107 -3.13 -5.70 9.32
C MET A 107 -4.19 -6.62 8.73
N ASN A 108 -5.41 -6.57 9.25
CA ASN A 108 -6.54 -7.31 8.69
C ASN A 108 -7.52 -6.32 8.03
N ILE A 109 -7.61 -6.39 6.70
CA ILE A 109 -8.50 -5.54 5.92
C ILE A 109 -9.84 -6.27 5.77
N ASN A 110 -10.80 -5.89 6.62
CA ASN A 110 -12.12 -6.50 6.71
C ASN A 110 -12.87 -6.57 5.38
N GLN A 111 -13.84 -7.48 5.26
CA GLN A 111 -14.57 -7.79 4.03
C GLN A 111 -15.20 -6.54 3.37
N GLY A 112 -15.00 -6.36 2.06
CA GLY A 112 -15.57 -5.28 1.28
C GLY A 112 -15.03 -3.88 1.62
N ARG A 113 -13.85 -3.80 2.24
CA ARG A 113 -13.21 -2.54 2.66
C ARG A 113 -12.04 -2.17 1.77
N THR A 114 -11.75 -0.88 1.67
CA THR A 114 -10.59 -0.38 0.96
C THR A 114 -9.67 0.37 1.90
N LEU A 115 -8.39 0.00 1.92
CA LEU A 115 -7.31 0.78 2.51
C LEU A 115 -6.55 1.49 1.40
N GLU A 116 -6.40 2.80 1.49
CA GLU A 116 -5.60 3.61 0.58
C GLU A 116 -4.45 4.27 1.34
N ILE A 117 -3.21 4.01 0.94
CA ILE A 117 -2.01 4.65 1.48
C ILE A 117 -1.42 5.53 0.37
N LYS A 118 -1.30 6.84 0.62
CA LYS A 118 -0.72 7.82 -0.31
C LYS A 118 0.53 8.44 0.28
N ILE A 119 1.65 8.34 -0.44
CA ILE A 119 2.91 8.98 -0.10
C ILE A 119 3.22 9.98 -1.20
N ILE A 120 3.07 11.28 -0.92
CA ILE A 120 3.25 12.34 -1.92
C ILE A 120 4.74 12.44 -2.32
N LYS A 121 5.63 12.41 -1.34
CA LYS A 121 7.08 12.42 -1.56
C LYS A 121 7.76 11.33 -0.74
N TYR A 122 8.47 10.43 -1.41
CA TYR A 122 9.29 9.39 -0.79
C TYR A 122 10.77 9.68 -1.02
N SER A 123 11.55 9.81 0.05
CA SER A 123 12.97 10.23 -0.08
C SER A 123 13.98 9.10 0.12
N SER A 124 13.55 7.90 0.50
CA SER A 124 14.46 6.77 0.63
C SER A 124 14.85 6.22 -0.74
N SER A 125 16.07 5.73 -0.84
CA SER A 125 16.52 4.92 -1.97
C SER A 125 16.09 3.46 -1.89
N VAL A 126 15.28 3.08 -0.91
CA VAL A 126 14.98 1.69 -0.61
C VAL A 126 13.50 1.49 -0.28
N LEU A 127 12.87 0.48 -0.88
CA LEU A 127 11.70 -0.19 -0.30
C LEU A 127 12.23 -1.41 0.48
N PRO A 128 12.09 -1.45 1.81
CA PRO A 128 12.81 -2.41 2.65
C PRO A 128 12.24 -3.83 2.54
N THR A 129 13.08 -4.81 2.89
CA THR A 129 12.69 -6.20 3.08
C THR A 129 11.52 -6.33 4.07
N LYS A 130 10.54 -7.16 3.72
CA LYS A 130 9.33 -7.42 4.51
C LYS A 130 8.61 -6.15 4.92
N VAL A 131 8.49 -5.16 4.03
CA VAL A 131 7.72 -3.94 4.35
C VAL A 131 6.26 -4.28 4.73
N PHE A 132 5.74 -5.35 4.14
CA PHE A 132 4.49 -6.01 4.47
C PHE A 132 4.78 -7.32 5.24
N GLU A 133 4.03 -7.57 6.32
CA GLU A 133 4.10 -8.83 7.06
C GLU A 133 2.75 -9.17 7.68
N ASP A 134 2.19 -10.34 7.39
CA ASP A 134 0.87 -10.75 7.89
C ASP A 134 -0.24 -9.74 7.55
N ILE A 135 -0.23 -9.21 6.32
CA ILE A 135 -1.34 -8.43 5.80
C ILE A 135 -2.38 -9.39 5.24
N ILE A 136 -3.58 -9.39 5.82
CA ILE A 136 -4.67 -10.24 5.39
C ILE A 136 -5.73 -9.36 4.70
N ILE A 137 -5.95 -9.60 3.40
CA ILE A 137 -6.96 -8.90 2.62
C ILE A 137 -8.18 -9.80 2.49
N GLN A 138 -9.24 -9.50 3.23
CA GLN A 138 -10.47 -10.29 3.24
C GLN A 138 -11.21 -10.20 1.91
N SER A 139 -12.27 -10.99 1.78
CA SER A 139 -13.01 -11.10 0.53
C SER A 139 -13.58 -9.76 0.07
N LYS A 140 -13.48 -9.48 -1.24
CA LYS A 140 -13.94 -8.22 -1.87
C LYS A 140 -13.22 -6.96 -1.37
N SER A 141 -12.16 -7.09 -0.58
CA SER A 141 -11.43 -5.97 0.00
C SER A 141 -10.25 -5.56 -0.87
N GLN A 142 -9.76 -4.33 -0.65
CA GLN A 142 -8.74 -3.72 -1.49
C GLN A 142 -7.69 -3.01 -0.64
N VAL A 143 -6.43 -3.10 -1.06
CA VAL A 143 -5.31 -2.30 -0.54
C VAL A 143 -4.64 -1.61 -1.70
N ASN A 144 -4.58 -0.28 -1.65
CA ASN A 144 -3.98 0.55 -2.68
C ASN A 144 -2.87 1.40 -2.05
N ILE A 145 -1.64 1.23 -2.52
CA ILE A 145 -0.48 1.97 -2.04
C ILE A 145 0.07 2.78 -3.21
N GLN A 146 0.17 4.10 -3.04
CA GLN A 146 0.61 5.03 -4.07
C GLN A 146 1.77 5.87 -3.56
N ILE A 147 2.90 5.79 -4.26
CA ILE A 147 4.03 6.70 -4.10
C ILE A 147 4.06 7.63 -5.31
N PHE A 148 3.74 8.91 -5.10
CA PHE A 148 3.63 9.87 -6.19
C PHE A 148 4.98 10.29 -6.74
N ASN A 149 5.97 10.52 -5.87
CA ASN A 149 7.29 10.98 -6.28
C ASN A 149 8.39 10.41 -5.39
N VAL A 150 9.27 9.61 -5.96
CA VAL A 150 10.50 9.13 -5.33
C VAL A 150 11.65 10.05 -5.69
N THR A 151 12.27 10.68 -4.69
CA THR A 151 13.29 11.73 -4.91
C THR A 151 14.72 11.24 -4.90
N SER A 152 14.97 10.02 -4.42
CA SER A 152 16.27 9.38 -4.58
C SER A 152 16.52 9.07 -6.06
N THR A 153 17.78 9.14 -6.48
CA THR A 153 18.18 8.80 -7.85
C THR A 153 17.87 7.33 -8.16
N ILE A 154 18.17 6.45 -7.23
CA ILE A 154 17.86 5.02 -7.32
C ILE A 154 16.81 4.66 -6.26
N LEU A 155 15.80 3.90 -6.66
CA LEU A 155 14.93 3.16 -5.77
C LEU A 155 15.20 1.66 -5.91
N THR A 156 15.73 1.06 -4.86
CA THR A 156 15.92 -0.39 -4.78
C THR A 156 14.75 -1.04 -4.07
N ILE A 157 14.06 -1.95 -4.75
CA ILE A 157 13.09 -2.87 -4.16
C ILE A 157 13.88 -4.06 -3.62
N LYS A 158 14.02 -4.11 -2.28
CA LYS A 158 14.83 -5.11 -1.60
C LYS A 158 14.21 -6.50 -1.69
N GLN A 159 15.05 -7.51 -1.44
CA GLN A 159 14.61 -8.89 -1.24
C GLN A 159 13.41 -8.97 -0.26
N HIS A 160 12.37 -9.72 -0.62
CA HIS A 160 11.12 -9.93 0.10
C HIS A 160 10.34 -8.65 0.42
N ALA A 161 10.55 -7.56 -0.32
CA ALA A 161 9.81 -6.31 -0.10
C ALA A 161 8.33 -6.44 -0.46
N LEU A 162 7.96 -7.36 -1.36
CA LEU A 162 6.58 -7.53 -1.83
C LEU A 162 5.87 -8.76 -1.23
N ASP A 163 6.53 -9.44 -0.29
CA ASP A 163 6.02 -10.66 0.38
C ASP A 163 5.05 -10.32 1.51
N GLY A 164 4.49 -11.33 2.18
CA GLY A 164 3.77 -11.15 3.45
C GLY A 164 2.31 -10.69 3.30
N ILE A 165 1.75 -10.79 2.09
CA ILE A 165 0.35 -10.46 1.79
C ILE A 165 -0.42 -11.76 1.57
N THR A 166 -1.49 -11.94 2.34
CA THR A 166 -2.44 -13.06 2.23
C THR A 166 -3.73 -12.55 1.63
N PHE A 167 -4.14 -13.18 0.52
CA PHE A 167 -5.33 -12.82 -0.23
C PHE A 167 -6.49 -13.76 0.10
N HIS A 168 -7.70 -13.23 0.17
CA HIS A 168 -8.94 -14.01 0.09
C HIS A 168 -9.66 -13.75 -1.24
N ARG A 169 -10.76 -14.47 -1.49
CA ARG A 169 -11.53 -14.39 -2.74
C ARG A 169 -11.94 -12.96 -3.10
N GLU A 170 -11.74 -12.56 -4.36
CA GLU A 170 -12.14 -11.24 -4.90
C GLU A 170 -11.40 -10.07 -4.23
N SER A 171 -10.28 -10.35 -3.54
CA SER A 171 -9.43 -9.31 -2.94
C SER A 171 -8.46 -8.70 -3.95
N ARG A 172 -8.04 -7.45 -3.70
CA ARG A 172 -7.14 -6.71 -4.59
C ARG A 172 -6.00 -6.05 -3.82
N PHE A 173 -4.80 -6.13 -4.35
CA PHE A 173 -3.65 -5.36 -3.88
C PHE A 173 -3.06 -4.56 -5.05
N ARG A 174 -2.73 -3.29 -4.81
CA ARG A 174 -2.10 -2.42 -5.82
C ARG A 174 -0.96 -1.65 -5.18
N LEU A 175 0.23 -1.72 -5.77
CA LEU A 175 1.37 -0.84 -5.46
C LEU A 175 1.69 -0.02 -6.71
N LEU A 176 1.61 1.30 -6.58
CA LEU A 176 1.88 2.23 -7.65
C LEU A 176 3.03 3.17 -7.27
N ILE A 177 4.06 3.24 -8.10
CA ILE A 177 5.12 4.25 -8.04
C ILE A 177 4.99 5.11 -9.30
N LEU A 178 4.44 6.30 -9.15
CA LEU A 178 3.98 7.11 -10.29
C LEU A 178 5.08 7.97 -10.90
N HIS A 179 6.14 8.26 -10.14
CA HIS A 179 7.34 8.95 -10.62
C HIS A 179 8.53 8.51 -9.76
N ALA A 180 9.60 8.06 -10.40
CA ALA A 180 10.89 7.83 -9.75
C ALA A 180 11.98 8.58 -10.51
N LYS A 181 12.92 9.19 -9.77
CA LYS A 181 13.85 10.17 -10.35
C LYS A 181 14.65 9.61 -11.53
N ASP A 182 15.42 8.54 -11.32
CA ASP A 182 16.25 7.96 -12.38
C ASP A 182 16.00 6.45 -12.51
N THR A 183 16.33 5.65 -11.51
CA THR A 183 16.39 4.19 -11.64
C THR A 183 15.49 3.47 -10.65
N ILE A 184 14.79 2.44 -11.11
CA ILE A 184 14.14 1.43 -10.27
C ILE A 184 14.92 0.12 -10.42
N GLN A 185 15.35 -0.47 -9.31
CA GLN A 185 16.12 -1.71 -9.30
C GLN A 185 15.44 -2.74 -8.40
N PHE A 186 15.22 -3.94 -8.91
CA PHE A 186 14.74 -5.08 -8.13
C PHE A 186 15.92 -5.96 -7.73
N GLU A 187 16.07 -6.25 -6.44
CA GLU A 187 16.97 -7.31 -5.98
C GLU A 187 16.38 -8.69 -6.26
N SER A 188 17.23 -9.72 -6.21
CA SER A 188 16.77 -11.10 -6.24
C SER A 188 15.77 -11.37 -5.12
N ASN A 189 14.73 -12.14 -5.43
CA ASN A 189 13.57 -12.42 -4.60
C ASN A 189 12.90 -11.16 -4.03
N ALA A 190 12.87 -10.04 -4.75
CA ALA A 190 12.12 -8.85 -4.35
C ALA A 190 10.64 -9.14 -4.09
N GLY A 191 10.06 -10.14 -4.76
CA GLY A 191 8.73 -10.67 -4.45
C GLY A 191 8.61 -12.18 -4.66
N SER A 192 8.02 -12.86 -3.67
CA SER A 192 7.40 -14.18 -3.76
C SER A 192 5.90 -14.05 -3.60
N ILE A 193 5.17 -14.43 -4.66
CA ILE A 193 3.76 -14.06 -4.84
C ILE A 193 2.89 -15.31 -4.90
N LEU A 194 1.97 -15.43 -3.94
CA LEU A 194 0.94 -16.47 -3.92
C LEU A 194 -0.43 -15.82 -4.12
N LEU A 195 -1.04 -16.05 -5.28
CA LEU A 195 -2.37 -15.55 -5.62
C LEU A 195 -3.40 -16.69 -5.64
N PRO A 196 -4.31 -16.76 -4.65
CA PRO A 196 -5.42 -17.70 -4.67
C PRO A 196 -6.48 -17.31 -5.71
N SER A 197 -7.44 -18.18 -5.96
CA SER A 197 -8.46 -17.94 -6.97
C SER A 197 -9.24 -16.65 -6.76
N TYR A 198 -9.51 -15.95 -7.87
CA TYR A 198 -10.21 -14.67 -7.90
C TYR A 198 -9.49 -13.54 -7.15
N SER A 199 -8.19 -13.63 -6.89
CA SER A 199 -7.40 -12.52 -6.34
C SER A 199 -6.70 -11.72 -7.44
N TYR A 200 -6.42 -10.45 -7.14
CA TYR A 200 -5.78 -9.53 -8.07
C TYR A 200 -4.61 -8.78 -7.42
N MET A 201 -3.47 -8.75 -8.10
CA MET A 201 -2.32 -7.95 -7.71
C MET A 201 -1.80 -7.11 -8.87
N GLU A 202 -1.63 -5.81 -8.65
CA GLU A 202 -1.01 -4.89 -9.61
C GLU A 202 0.23 -4.21 -9.01
N LEU A 203 1.32 -4.28 -9.75
CA LEU A 203 2.54 -3.50 -9.52
C LEU A 203 2.71 -2.55 -10.71
N TYR A 204 2.59 -1.24 -10.48
CA TYR A 204 2.67 -0.23 -11.53
C TYR A 204 3.80 0.75 -11.23
N PHE A 205 4.71 0.92 -12.18
CA PHE A 205 5.84 1.83 -12.08
C PHE A 205 5.83 2.75 -13.29
N ALA A 206 5.94 4.07 -13.08
CA ALA A 206 5.92 5.04 -14.16
C ALA A 206 6.89 6.20 -13.99
N ASN A 207 7.23 6.83 -15.12
CA ASN A 207 8.03 8.04 -15.23
C ASN A 207 9.38 7.90 -14.50
N PHE A 208 10.30 7.15 -15.11
CA PHE A 208 11.67 6.94 -14.64
C PHE A 208 12.61 6.82 -15.84
N LEU A 209 13.92 6.93 -15.64
CA LEU A 209 14.88 6.75 -16.73
C LEU A 209 15.12 5.25 -16.99
N GLN A 210 15.35 4.48 -15.94
CA GLN A 210 15.84 3.11 -16.07
C GLN A 210 15.12 2.14 -15.13
N VAL A 211 14.90 0.91 -15.58
CA VAL A 211 14.49 -0.20 -14.72
C VAL A 211 15.39 -1.42 -14.90
N PHE A 212 15.80 -2.01 -13.78
CA PHE A 212 16.63 -3.21 -13.75
C PHE A 212 15.91 -4.33 -12.98
N LEU A 213 15.53 -5.39 -13.70
CA LEU A 213 15.11 -6.65 -13.10
C LEU A 213 16.34 -7.56 -13.13
N ASN A 214 16.94 -7.77 -11.96
CA ASN A 214 18.04 -8.71 -11.79
C ASN A 214 17.54 -10.16 -11.87
N GLU A 215 18.47 -11.11 -11.99
CA GLU A 215 18.17 -12.53 -11.94
C GLU A 215 17.37 -12.89 -10.68
N HIS A 216 16.30 -13.67 -10.87
CA HIS A 216 15.35 -14.08 -9.84
C HIS A 216 14.67 -12.93 -9.08
N SER A 217 14.53 -11.73 -9.68
CA SER A 217 13.83 -10.60 -9.05
C SER A 217 12.44 -10.99 -8.53
N PHE A 218 11.70 -11.75 -9.31
CA PHE A 218 10.47 -12.39 -8.87
C PHE A 218 10.67 -13.91 -8.89
N ASN A 219 10.44 -14.55 -7.75
CA ASN A 219 10.67 -15.98 -7.57
C ASN A 219 9.49 -16.62 -6.84
N HIS A 220 9.21 -17.90 -7.08
CA HIS A 220 8.12 -18.63 -6.45
C HIS A 220 6.77 -17.91 -6.66
N ILE A 221 6.43 -17.64 -7.91
CA ILE A 221 5.12 -17.08 -8.26
C ILE A 221 4.15 -18.24 -8.45
N LYS A 222 3.10 -18.32 -7.63
CA LYS A 222 2.03 -19.30 -7.76
C LYS A 222 0.67 -18.62 -7.93
N GLN A 223 0.03 -18.85 -9.07
CA GLN A 223 -1.26 -18.28 -9.44
C GLN A 223 -2.33 -19.35 -9.60
N GLU A 224 -3.26 -19.44 -8.64
CA GLU A 224 -4.42 -20.33 -8.70
C GLU A 224 -5.46 -19.83 -9.73
N ARG A 225 -6.42 -20.69 -10.08
CA ARG A 225 -7.43 -20.44 -11.14
C ARG A 225 -8.11 -19.07 -11.03
N SER A 226 -8.25 -18.38 -12.16
CA SER A 226 -8.92 -17.06 -12.27
C SER A 226 -8.30 -15.96 -11.39
N SER A 227 -7.04 -16.09 -10.98
CA SER A 227 -6.26 -15.00 -10.37
C SER A 227 -5.60 -14.13 -11.44
N GLU A 228 -5.20 -12.91 -11.08
CA GLU A 228 -4.55 -11.98 -12.00
C GLU A 228 -3.38 -11.25 -11.34
N LEU A 229 -2.20 -11.35 -11.96
CA LEU A 229 -0.98 -10.63 -11.59
C LEU A 229 -0.60 -9.71 -12.74
N ILE A 230 -0.51 -8.42 -12.47
CA ILE A 230 -0.13 -7.39 -13.44
C ILE A 230 1.12 -6.67 -12.95
N ILE A 231 2.13 -6.58 -13.81
CA ILE A 231 3.34 -5.79 -13.62
C ILE A 231 3.46 -4.85 -14.80
N ASN A 232 3.40 -3.55 -14.54
CA ASN A 232 3.39 -2.50 -15.54
C ASN A 232 4.59 -1.57 -15.34
N PHE A 233 5.34 -1.35 -16.42
CA PHE A 233 6.38 -0.34 -16.53
C PHE A 233 5.98 0.63 -17.64
N ASP A 234 5.84 1.91 -17.30
CA ASP A 234 5.32 2.93 -18.20
C ASP A 234 6.22 4.18 -18.25
N ARG A 235 6.44 4.75 -19.43
CA ARG A 235 7.23 5.97 -19.64
C ARG A 235 8.64 5.88 -19.07
N PHE A 236 9.50 5.12 -19.76
CA PHE A 236 10.89 4.94 -19.37
C PHE A 236 11.88 4.99 -20.53
N GLN A 237 13.16 5.27 -20.27
CA GLN A 237 14.16 5.30 -21.35
C GLN A 237 14.75 3.92 -21.61
N TYR A 238 15.11 3.19 -20.56
CA TYR A 238 15.83 1.92 -20.67
C TYR A 238 15.30 0.87 -19.69
N ALA A 239 15.15 -0.37 -20.15
CA ALA A 239 14.91 -1.51 -19.28
C ALA A 239 15.94 -2.61 -19.55
N ARG A 240 16.47 -3.19 -18.47
CA ARG A 240 17.22 -4.45 -18.51
C ARG A 240 16.47 -5.52 -17.75
N LEU A 241 16.14 -6.60 -18.45
CA LEU A 241 15.60 -7.82 -17.85
C LEU A 241 16.69 -8.88 -17.95
N SER A 242 17.26 -9.26 -16.81
CA SER A 242 18.25 -10.32 -16.74
C SER A 242 17.62 -11.71 -16.93
N HIS A 243 18.44 -12.70 -17.27
CA HIS A 243 18.06 -14.11 -17.32
C HIS A 243 17.30 -14.51 -16.05
N ASN A 244 16.23 -15.31 -16.19
CA ASN A 244 15.40 -15.79 -15.09
C ASN A 244 14.92 -14.69 -14.11
N SER A 245 14.68 -13.46 -14.60
CA SER A 245 14.05 -12.37 -13.81
C SER A 245 12.74 -12.83 -13.15
N PHE A 246 12.05 -13.76 -13.79
CA PHE A 246 10.90 -14.50 -13.27
C PHE A 246 11.29 -15.98 -13.23
N TYR A 247 11.36 -16.56 -12.03
CA TYR A 247 11.74 -17.95 -11.83
C TYR A 247 10.72 -18.69 -10.96
N ASP A 248 10.65 -20.01 -11.12
CA ASP A 248 9.68 -20.88 -10.43
C ASP A 248 8.23 -20.36 -10.54
N PHE A 249 7.79 -20.20 -11.78
CA PHE A 249 6.49 -19.64 -12.12
C PHE A 249 5.47 -20.76 -12.38
N HIS A 250 4.44 -20.84 -11.53
CA HIS A 250 3.37 -21.83 -11.60
C HIS A 250 2.01 -21.15 -11.81
N GLN A 251 1.40 -21.42 -12.96
CA GLN A 251 0.13 -20.82 -13.38
C GLN A 251 -0.91 -21.93 -13.64
N PHE A 252 -2.07 -21.84 -12.98
CA PHE A 252 -3.19 -22.75 -13.18
C PHE A 252 -4.23 -22.17 -14.17
N ASP A 253 -5.07 -23.03 -14.75
CA ASP A 253 -6.05 -22.67 -15.78
C ASP A 253 -6.83 -21.37 -15.49
N GLU A 254 -7.04 -20.53 -16.51
CA GLU A 254 -7.75 -19.24 -16.47
C GLU A 254 -7.14 -18.12 -15.61
N SER A 255 -6.04 -18.36 -14.90
CA SER A 255 -5.29 -17.26 -14.29
C SER A 255 -4.57 -16.43 -15.36
N ARG A 256 -4.24 -15.18 -15.04
CA ARG A 256 -3.63 -14.24 -15.97
C ARG A 256 -2.38 -13.62 -15.38
N PHE A 257 -1.31 -13.66 -16.14
CA PHE A 257 -0.10 -12.92 -15.86
C PHE A 257 0.12 -11.89 -16.96
N HIS A 258 0.33 -10.64 -16.58
CA HIS A 258 0.54 -9.53 -17.49
C HIS A 258 1.83 -8.82 -17.12
N LEU A 259 2.83 -8.89 -18.00
CA LEU A 259 3.96 -7.97 -17.98
C LEU A 259 3.78 -6.95 -19.12
N SER A 260 3.62 -5.68 -18.78
CA SER A 260 3.44 -4.61 -19.76
C SER A 260 4.63 -3.65 -19.72
N LEU A 261 5.23 -3.41 -20.88
CA LEU A 261 6.28 -2.41 -21.10
C LEU A 261 5.74 -1.37 -22.07
N LEU A 262 5.50 -0.15 -21.59
CA LEU A 262 4.77 0.89 -22.31
C LEU A 262 5.62 2.17 -22.40
N ASN A 263 5.51 2.86 -23.55
CA ASN A 263 6.08 4.19 -23.77
C ASN A 263 7.59 4.26 -23.46
N PHE A 264 8.40 3.38 -24.07
CA PHE A 264 9.83 3.31 -23.82
C PHE A 264 10.72 3.60 -25.03
N GLN A 265 11.98 4.00 -24.77
CA GLN A 265 12.96 4.26 -25.83
C GLN A 265 13.81 3.04 -26.18
N SER A 266 14.28 2.27 -25.20
CA SER A 266 15.14 1.10 -25.42
C SER A 266 14.83 -0.02 -24.42
N LEU A 267 14.93 -1.27 -24.88
CA LEU A 267 14.71 -2.48 -24.10
C LEU A 267 15.83 -3.48 -24.42
N THR A 268 16.52 -3.95 -23.38
CA THR A 268 17.47 -5.07 -23.43
C THR A 268 16.91 -6.23 -22.62
N ILE A 269 16.77 -7.38 -23.27
CA ILE A 269 16.42 -8.65 -22.63
C ILE A 269 17.64 -9.56 -22.78
N GLU A 270 18.18 -10.03 -21.67
CA GLU A 270 19.29 -10.99 -21.66
C GLU A 270 18.70 -12.39 -21.55
N GLU A 271 18.73 -13.18 -22.63
CA GLU A 271 18.22 -14.57 -22.77
C GLU A 271 17.22 -14.98 -21.69
N THR A 272 15.92 -14.76 -21.88
CA THR A 272 14.89 -15.25 -20.95
C THR A 272 14.35 -16.59 -21.43
N GLN A 273 14.44 -17.67 -20.63
CA GLN A 273 13.68 -18.90 -20.88
C GLN A 273 12.18 -18.61 -20.65
N LEU A 274 11.48 -18.21 -21.71
CA LEU A 274 10.07 -17.78 -21.69
C LEU A 274 9.12 -18.91 -22.08
N GLU A 275 9.27 -20.12 -21.54
CA GLU A 275 8.47 -21.26 -22.03
C GLU A 275 6.96 -21.18 -21.72
N ASN A 276 6.47 -20.20 -20.94
CA ASN A 276 5.02 -20.02 -20.68
C ASN A 276 4.56 -18.55 -20.52
N PHE A 277 5.32 -17.57 -21.05
CA PHE A 277 5.00 -16.15 -20.87
C PHE A 277 4.15 -15.58 -22.02
N ASN A 278 2.92 -15.16 -21.70
CA ASN A 278 2.18 -14.25 -22.58
C ASN A 278 2.64 -12.80 -22.31
N ILE A 279 3.62 -12.31 -23.08
CA ILE A 279 3.88 -10.86 -23.17
C ILE A 279 2.72 -10.26 -23.97
N LEU A 280 1.75 -9.66 -23.28
CA LEU A 280 0.49 -9.24 -23.89
C LEU A 280 0.55 -7.90 -24.62
N SER A 281 1.58 -7.08 -24.37
CA SER A 281 1.84 -5.90 -25.19
C SER A 281 3.24 -5.36 -24.95
N ILE A 282 4.01 -5.27 -26.03
CA ILE A 282 5.16 -4.37 -26.15
C ILE A 282 4.66 -3.25 -27.06
N ASN A 283 4.47 -2.05 -26.52
CA ASN A 283 4.05 -0.90 -27.31
C ASN A 283 5.12 0.18 -27.16
N SER A 284 5.99 0.25 -28.16
CA SER A 284 7.09 1.20 -28.26
C SER A 284 7.03 1.95 -29.58
N ASP A 285 7.46 3.21 -29.55
CA ASP A 285 7.79 3.98 -30.76
C ASP A 285 9.21 3.63 -31.28
N SER A 286 9.84 2.56 -30.79
CA SER A 286 11.26 2.26 -30.98
C SER A 286 11.60 0.75 -30.97
N SER A 287 12.84 0.42 -31.33
CA SER A 287 13.36 -0.94 -31.53
C SER A 287 13.60 -1.71 -30.22
N ALA A 288 13.05 -2.92 -30.10
CA ALA A 288 13.44 -3.91 -29.11
C ALA A 288 14.61 -4.76 -29.63
N VAL A 289 15.68 -4.92 -28.85
CA VAL A 289 16.82 -5.78 -29.20
C VAL A 289 16.78 -7.02 -28.32
N PHE A 290 16.64 -8.18 -28.96
CA PHE A 290 16.68 -9.49 -28.32
C PHE A 290 18.11 -10.03 -28.49
N HIS A 291 18.78 -10.33 -27.37
CA HIS A 291 20.10 -10.95 -27.34
C HIS A 291 19.98 -12.41 -26.89
#